data_AF-A0A2S7U4J7-F1
#
_entry.id   AF-A0A2S7U4J7-F1
#
_cell.length_a   1.000
_cell.length_b   1.000
_cell.length_c   1.000
_cell.angle_alpha   90.00
_cell.angle_beta   90.00
_cell.angle_gamma   90.00
#
_symmetry.space_group_name_H-M   'P 1'
#
loop_
_entity.id
_entity.type
_entity.pdbx_description
1 polymer ?
#
loop_
_entity_poly.entity_id
_entity_poly.type
_entity_poly.pdbx_seq_one_letter_code
_entity_poly.pdbx_strand_id
1 'polypeptide(L)'
;MNTLQEINDAWSHADRNKIAAILSVIPGVGHLYKHHYVSGLGILIGGNVLTLFITAWLSLATFGLALIVLPAMYIAAVAASAYYLEDFHGKHQILHPWRQEDH
;
A
#
# COMPACT_ATOMS: atom_id res chain seq x y z
N MET A 1 14.55 12.85 24.60
CA MET A 1 14.38 11.64 23.76
C MET A 1 15.71 10.92 23.67
N ASN A 2 15.73 9.59 23.80
CA ASN A 2 16.97 8.80 23.77
C ASN A 2 17.28 8.39 22.32
N THR A 3 18.52 8.60 21.86
CA THR A 3 18.99 8.23 20.51
C THR A 3 18.73 6.76 20.14
N LEU A 4 18.77 5.85 21.12
CA LEU A 4 18.47 4.44 20.91
C LEU A 4 16.99 4.18 20.57
N GLN A 5 16.08 4.99 21.14
CA GLN A 5 14.65 4.89 20.83
C GLN A 5 14.39 5.34 19.39
N GLU A 6 14.98 6.46 18.97
CA GLU A 6 14.83 6.98 17.61
C GLU A 6 15.31 5.98 16.55
N ILE A 7 16.46 5.34 16.78
CA ILE A 7 16.98 4.29 15.89
C ILE A 7 16.00 3.11 15.83
N ASN A 8 15.55 2.60 16.99
CA ASN A 8 14.61 1.48 17.04
C ASN A 8 13.30 1.77 16.31
N ASP A 9 12.77 2.98 16.47
CA ASP A 9 11.53 3.41 15.82
C ASP A 9 11.73 3.47 14.29
N ALA A 10 12.84 4.03 13.81
CA ALA A 10 13.19 4.07 12.39
C ALA A 10 13.29 2.66 11.76
N TRP A 11 13.92 1.70 12.45
CA TRP A 11 13.98 0.31 12.01
C TRP A 11 12.59 -0.33 11.94
N SER A 12 11.75 -0.11 12.97
CA SER A 12 10.39 -0.65 12.99
C SER A 12 9.53 -0.11 11.83
N HIS A 13 9.68 1.16 11.48
CA HIS A 13 8.99 1.78 10.35
C HIS A 13 9.46 1.20 9.01
N ALA A 14 10.78 1.01 8.84
CA ALA A 14 11.34 0.41 7.64
C ALA A 14 10.82 -1.02 7.43
N ASP A 15 10.70 -1.82 8.49
CA ASP A 15 10.17 -3.19 8.42
C ASP A 15 8.69 -3.20 8.08
N ARG A 16 7.88 -2.32 8.68
CA ARG A 16 6.46 -2.17 8.31
C ARG A 16 6.25 -1.74 6.87
N ASN A 17 7.09 -0.84 6.35
CA ASN A 17 7.03 -0.42 4.95
C ASN A 17 7.34 -1.57 3.99
N LYS A 18 8.34 -2.40 4.31
CA LYS A 18 8.67 -3.61 3.55
C LYS A 18 7.53 -4.62 3.60
N ILE A 19 6.94 -4.87 4.77
CA ILE A 19 5.81 -5.77 4.93
C ILE A 19 4.61 -5.29 4.10
N ALA A 20 4.30 -3.99 4.11
CA ALA A 20 3.25 -3.42 3.29
C ALA A 20 3.51 -3.62 1.78
N ALA A 21 4.75 -3.45 1.33
CA ALA A 21 5.12 -3.68 -0.07
C ALA A 21 4.98 -5.16 -0.46
N ILE A 22 5.40 -6.09 0.40
CA ILE A 22 5.25 -7.53 0.19
C ILE A 22 3.77 -7.93 0.19
N LEU A 23 2.95 -7.37 1.07
CA LEU A 23 1.51 -7.61 1.10
C LEU A 23 0.80 -7.13 -0.17
N SER A 24 1.35 -6.13 -0.86
CA SER A 24 0.83 -5.64 -2.15
C SER A 24 1.06 -6.59 -3.33
N VAL A 25 1.60 -7.80 -3.12
CA VAL A 25 1.49 -8.89 -4.11
C VAL A 25 0.04 -9.11 -4.52
N ILE A 26 -0.90 -8.93 -3.59
CA ILE A 26 -2.31 -8.74 -3.90
C ILE A 26 -2.55 -7.21 -3.91
N PRO A 27 -2.76 -6.60 -5.10
CA PRO A 27 -2.89 -5.15 -5.19
C PRO A 27 -4.01 -4.63 -4.29
N GLY A 28 -3.67 -3.70 -3.38
CA GLY A 28 -4.59 -3.09 -2.42
C GLY A 28 -4.43 -3.58 -0.98
N VAL A 29 -3.87 -4.78 -0.74
CA VAL A 29 -3.72 -5.33 0.62
C VAL A 29 -2.66 -4.59 1.45
N GLY A 30 -1.56 -4.15 0.84
CA GLY A 30 -0.55 -3.34 1.53
C GLY A 30 -1.09 -2.00 2.05
N HIS A 31 -2.00 -1.36 1.30
CA HIS A 31 -2.70 -0.15 1.74
C HIS A 31 -3.66 -0.42 2.90
N LEU A 32 -4.34 -1.57 2.91
CA LEU A 32 -5.18 -1.99 4.03
C LEU A 32 -4.36 -2.23 5.31
N TYR A 33 -3.16 -2.81 5.19
CA TYR A 33 -2.25 -3.00 6.33
C TYR A 33 -1.87 -1.67 7.00
N LYS A 34 -1.65 -0.61 6.21
CA LYS A 34 -1.41 0.76 6.69
C LYS A 34 -2.68 1.55 7.03
N HIS A 35 -3.82 0.87 7.19
CA HIS A 35 -5.13 1.46 7.57
C HIS A 35 -5.70 2.46 6.55
N HIS A 36 -5.20 2.45 5.32
CA HIS A 36 -5.78 3.25 4.23
C HIS A 36 -6.90 2.47 3.55
N TYR A 37 -8.05 2.38 4.23
CA TYR A 37 -9.17 1.53 3.81
C TYR A 37 -9.80 1.95 2.47
N VAL A 38 -10.00 3.25 2.25
CA VAL A 38 -10.65 3.75 1.02
C VAL A 38 -9.78 3.45 -0.20
N SER A 39 -8.50 3.80 -0.17
CA SER A 39 -7.59 3.51 -1.28
C SER A 39 -7.31 2.01 -1.40
N GLY A 40 -7.15 1.30 -0.28
CA GLY A 40 -6.91 -0.14 -0.29
C GLY A 40 -8.06 -0.93 -0.92
N LEU A 41 -9.31 -0.66 -0.52
CA LEU A 41 -10.49 -1.29 -1.13
C LEU A 41 -10.72 -0.84 -2.57
N GLY A 42 -10.49 0.43 -2.87
CA GLY A 42 -10.58 0.96 -4.23
C GLY A 42 -9.62 0.27 -5.20
N ILE A 43 -8.37 0.05 -4.78
CA ILE A 43 -7.36 -0.67 -5.55
C ILE A 43 -7.72 -2.17 -5.63
N LEU A 44 -8.12 -2.78 -4.51
CA LEU A 44 -8.43 -4.20 -4.43
C LEU A 44 -9.59 -4.61 -5.33
N ILE A 45 -10.64 -3.78 -5.41
CA ILE A 45 -11.82 -4.07 -6.22
C ILE A 45 -11.69 -3.39 -7.59
N GLY A 46 -11.75 -2.06 -7.61
CA GLY A 46 -11.82 -1.27 -8.85
C GLY A 46 -10.51 -1.32 -9.65
N GLY A 47 -9.37 -1.17 -8.97
CA GLY A 47 -8.05 -1.18 -9.61
C GLY A 47 -7.73 -2.49 -10.31
N ASN A 48 -8.00 -3.63 -9.66
CA ASN A 48 -7.81 -4.95 -10.26
C ASN A 48 -8.74 -5.18 -11.46
N VAL A 49 -10.04 -4.89 -11.34
CA VAL A 49 -11.01 -5.06 -12.44
C VAL A 49 -10.63 -4.19 -13.65
N LEU A 50 -10.30 -2.91 -13.41
CA LEU A 50 -9.91 -1.99 -14.48
C LEU A 50 -8.60 -2.43 -15.15
N THR A 51 -7.61 -2.87 -14.36
CA THR A 51 -6.34 -3.37 -14.91
C THR A 51 -6.56 -4.60 -15.77
N LEU A 52 -7.38 -5.55 -15.33
CA LEU A 52 -7.72 -6.74 -16.12
C LEU A 52 -8.41 -6.36 -17.42
N PHE A 53 -9.38 -5.44 -17.38
CA PHE A 53 -10.09 -4.95 -18.56
C PHE A 53 -9.13 -4.31 -19.57
N ILE A 54 -8.30 -3.38 -19.12
CA ILE A 54 -7.31 -2.69 -19.96
C ILE A 54 -6.28 -3.68 -20.51
N THR A 55 -5.80 -4.60 -19.69
CA THR A 55 -4.84 -5.64 -20.09
C THR A 55 -5.41 -6.54 -21.18
N ALA A 56 -6.65 -7.00 -21.01
CA ALA A 56 -7.33 -7.83 -21.99
C ALA A 56 -7.46 -7.09 -23.32
N TRP A 57 -7.83 -5.81 -23.30
CA TRP A 57 -8.02 -5.05 -24.52
C TRP A 57 -6.69 -4.71 -25.23
N LEU A 58 -5.68 -4.28 -24.48
CA LEU A 58 -4.33 -4.02 -25.00
C LEU A 58 -3.64 -5.30 -25.49
N SER A 59 -3.98 -6.47 -24.95
CA SER A 59 -3.41 -7.73 -25.42
C SER A 59 -3.68 -7.97 -26.91
N LEU A 60 -4.85 -7.54 -27.41
CA LEU A 60 -5.20 -7.65 -28.82
C LEU A 60 -4.34 -6.73 -29.70
N ALA A 61 -4.02 -5.53 -29.22
CA ALA A 61 -3.21 -4.55 -29.95
C ALA A 61 -1.70 -4.80 -29.86
N THR A 62 -1.24 -5.56 -28.86
CA THR A 62 0.19 -5.76 -28.53
C THR A 62 0.66 -7.21 -28.75
N PHE A 63 -0.10 -8.01 -29.52
CA PHE A 63 0.18 -9.44 -29.72
C PHE A 63 0.39 -10.21 -28.40
N GLY A 64 -0.38 -9.87 -27.36
CA GLY A 64 -0.36 -10.53 -26.06
C GLY A 64 0.70 -10.02 -25.08
N LEU A 65 1.62 -9.13 -25.48
CA LEU A 65 2.66 -8.61 -24.57
C LEU A 65 2.10 -7.91 -23.34
N ALA A 66 0.97 -7.20 -23.49
CA ALA A 66 0.31 -6.52 -22.38
C ALA A 66 -0.10 -7.48 -21.24
N LEU A 67 -0.36 -8.76 -21.52
CA LEU A 67 -0.77 -9.75 -20.51
C LEU A 67 0.27 -9.95 -19.40
N ILE A 68 1.54 -9.67 -19.67
CA ILE A 68 2.63 -9.84 -18.71
C ILE A 68 3.10 -8.48 -18.20
N VAL A 69 3.36 -7.54 -19.11
CA VAL A 69 3.96 -6.25 -18.76
C VAL A 69 3.02 -5.41 -17.91
N LEU A 70 1.73 -5.33 -18.28
CA LEU A 70 0.78 -4.44 -17.59
C LEU A 70 0.50 -4.91 -16.16
N PRO A 71 0.18 -6.19 -15.89
CA PRO A 71 -0.03 -6.66 -14.53
C PRO A 71 1.23 -6.58 -13.67
N ALA A 72 2.41 -6.88 -14.21
CA ALA A 72 3.67 -6.78 -13.48
C ALA A 72 3.97 -5.32 -13.08
N MET A 73 3.82 -4.38 -14.01
CA MET A 73 3.98 -2.95 -13.74
C MET A 73 2.96 -2.44 -12.73
N TYR A 74 1.71 -2.90 -12.81
CA TYR A 74 0.65 -2.52 -11.87
C TYR A 74 0.95 -3.00 -10.45
N ILE A 75 1.31 -4.28 -10.28
CA ILE A 75 1.67 -4.83 -8.95
C ILE A 75 2.89 -4.07 -8.39
N ALA A 76 3.93 -3.83 -9.19
CA ALA A 76 5.10 -3.08 -8.77
C ALA A 76 4.76 -1.63 -8.35
N ALA A 77 3.89 -0.95 -9.10
CA ALA A 77 3.46 0.40 -8.78
C ALA A 77 2.63 0.45 -7.49
N VAL A 78 1.71 -0.50 -7.29
CA VAL A 78 0.91 -0.60 -6.07
C VAL A 78 1.78 -0.96 -4.86
N ALA A 79 2.75 -1.85 -5.02
CA ALA A 79 3.72 -2.18 -3.98
C ALA A 79 4.60 -0.98 -3.61
N ALA A 80 5.09 -0.23 -4.59
CA ALA A 80 5.83 1.00 -4.34
C ALA A 80 4.96 2.06 -3.64
N SER A 81 3.70 2.24 -4.08
CA SER A 81 2.76 3.13 -3.41
C SER A 81 2.54 2.72 -1.95
N ALA A 82 2.33 1.44 -1.67
CA ALA A 82 2.19 0.94 -0.31
C ALA A 82 3.47 1.11 0.52
N TYR A 83 4.65 1.01 -0.09
CA TYR A 83 5.94 1.24 0.59
C TYR A 83 6.08 2.68 1.07
N TYR A 84 5.84 3.65 0.19
CA TYR A 84 6.01 5.09 0.47
C TYR A 84 4.84 5.73 1.23
N LEU A 85 3.70 5.07 1.31
CA LEU A 85 2.56 5.56 2.09
C LEU A 85 2.96 5.73 3.57
N GLU A 86 2.56 6.82 4.21
CA GLU A 86 2.68 6.93 5.66
C GLU A 86 1.79 5.88 6.36
N ASP A 87 2.19 5.43 7.54
CA ASP A 87 1.38 4.52 8.34
C ASP A 87 0.42 5.32 9.23
N PHE A 88 -0.89 5.04 9.13
CA PHE A 88 -1.88 5.66 10.01
C PHE A 88 -2.06 4.94 11.36
N HIS A 89 -1.32 3.86 11.62
CA HIS A 89 -1.28 3.25 12.95
C HIS A 89 -0.90 4.29 14.02
N GLY A 90 -1.81 4.55 14.96
CA GLY A 90 -1.56 5.44 16.11
C GLY A 90 -1.75 6.94 15.85
N LYS A 91 -2.06 7.37 14.61
CA LYS A 91 -2.36 8.78 14.28
C LYS A 91 -3.85 9.16 14.46
N HIS A 92 -4.74 8.18 14.66
CA HIS A 92 -6.15 8.47 14.94
C HIS A 92 -6.34 8.91 16.39
N GLN A 93 -6.54 10.21 16.62
CA GLN A 93 -7.01 10.76 17.91
C GLN A 93 -8.30 10.05 18.40
N ILE A 94 -9.14 9.58 17.47
CA ILE A 94 -10.43 8.93 17.74
C ILE A 94 -10.27 7.58 18.46
N LEU A 95 -9.19 6.83 18.22
CA LEU A 95 -8.94 5.52 18.85
C LEU A 95 -8.10 5.63 20.14
N HIS A 96 -7.65 6.83 20.48
CA HIS A 96 -6.96 7.15 21.72
C HIS A 96 -7.67 8.28 22.48
N PRO A 97 -8.97 8.15 22.82
CA PRO A 97 -9.71 9.22 23.51
C PRO A 97 -9.17 9.52 24.92
N TRP A 98 -8.32 8.64 25.46
CA TRP A 98 -7.68 8.75 26.77
C TRP A 98 -6.30 9.42 26.76
N ARG A 99 -5.75 9.79 25.59
CA ARG A 99 -4.52 10.60 25.51
C ARG A 99 -4.94 12.07 25.70
N GLN A 100 -4.79 12.59 26.92
CA GLN A 100 -5.08 13.99 27.23
C GLN A 100 -4.19 14.89 26.38
N GLU A 101 -4.79 15.93 25.78
CA GLU A 101 -4.04 16.96 25.09
C GLU A 101 -3.37 17.83 26.15
N ASP A 102 -2.05 17.71 26.25
CA ASP A 102 -1.25 18.62 27.06
C ASP A 102 -1.26 20.00 26.35
N HIS A 103 -2.16 20.88 26.79
CA HIS A 103 -2.23 22.28 26.34
C HIS A 103 -1.03 23.11 26.83
#